data_AF-A0A957NJA2-F1
#
_entry.id   AF-A0A957NJA2-F1
#
_cell.length_a   1.000
_cell.length_b   1.000
_cell.length_c   1.000
_cell.angle_alpha   90.00
_cell.angle_beta   90.00
_cell.angle_gamma   90.00
#
_symmetry.space_group_name_H-M   'P 1'
#
loop_
_entity.id
_entity.type
_entity.pdbx_description
1 polymer ?
#
loop_
_entity_poly.entity_id
_entity_poly.type
_entity_poly.pdbx_seq_one_letter_code
_entity_poly.pdbx_strand_id
1 'polypeptide(L)'
;VQPPLLKPPEEVKQQGTILNLTPTEAPAPPPAADPCAGIGGDGCKFKVRNGPKFGGNGGQEIKLQLGFIHSGVEGGQAQGSYFIVLEKDGARLPIGDNVRSVAKEKQSGTLGPYNYEYSLGVSQLPGNTVAGNYTMWVLDGNGERDSQNFSFTVPDGQGLIWIEWDQG
;
A
#
# COMPACT_ATOMS: atom_id res chain seq x y z
N VAL A 1 -20.18 -44.07 -67.07
CA VAL A 1 -18.78 -43.76 -66.66
C VAL A 1 -18.81 -43.49 -65.16
N GLN A 2 -18.45 -44.48 -64.35
CA GLN A 2 -18.33 -44.38 -62.89
C GLN A 2 -16.86 -44.66 -62.56
N PRO A 3 -16.17 -43.83 -61.77
CA PRO A 3 -14.83 -44.16 -61.30
C PRO A 3 -14.90 -45.31 -60.27
N PRO A 4 -13.94 -46.26 -60.29
CA PRO A 4 -13.91 -47.38 -59.36
C PRO A 4 -13.42 -46.97 -57.96
N LEU A 5 -14.10 -47.51 -56.93
CA LEU A 5 -13.66 -47.50 -55.53
C LEU A 5 -12.31 -48.21 -55.38
N LEU A 6 -11.34 -47.56 -54.76
CA LEU A 6 -10.12 -48.19 -54.24
C LEU A 6 -10.26 -48.51 -52.75
N LYS A 7 -9.85 -49.73 -52.41
CA LYS A 7 -10.03 -50.44 -51.13
C LYS A 7 -9.28 -49.79 -49.95
N PRO A 8 -9.76 -49.98 -48.72
CA PRO A 8 -9.02 -49.63 -47.51
C PRO A 8 -7.86 -50.63 -47.25
N PRO A 9 -6.70 -50.18 -46.75
CA PRO A 9 -5.68 -51.09 -46.23
C PRO A 9 -5.99 -51.54 -44.80
N GLU A 10 -5.66 -52.80 -44.58
CA GLU A 10 -5.82 -53.63 -43.39
C GLU A 10 -4.80 -53.29 -42.28
N GLU A 11 -5.18 -53.61 -41.05
CA GLU A 11 -4.63 -53.25 -39.72
C GLU A 11 -3.23 -53.81 -39.41
N VAL A 12 -2.38 -53.04 -38.70
CA VAL A 12 -1.22 -53.58 -37.96
C VAL A 12 -1.43 -53.35 -36.46
N LYS A 13 -1.40 -54.46 -35.71
CA LYS A 13 -1.51 -54.56 -34.26
C LYS A 13 -0.17 -54.31 -33.54
N GLN A 14 -0.30 -53.72 -32.34
CA GLN A 14 0.53 -53.83 -31.13
C GLN A 14 1.97 -53.28 -31.15
N GLN A 15 2.24 -52.29 -30.29
CA GLN A 15 2.96 -52.49 -29.01
C GLN A 15 3.03 -51.19 -28.21
N GLY A 16 2.73 -51.30 -26.92
CA GLY A 16 2.74 -50.17 -26.00
C GLY A 16 4.12 -49.56 -25.84
N THR A 17 4.19 -48.24 -25.90
CA THR A 17 5.21 -47.47 -25.21
C THR A 17 4.47 -46.31 -24.55
N ILE A 18 4.25 -46.43 -23.25
CA ILE A 18 3.89 -45.29 -22.40
C ILE A 18 5.03 -44.28 -22.48
N LEU A 19 4.86 -43.26 -23.32
CA LEU A 19 5.75 -42.11 -23.30
C LEU A 19 5.48 -41.39 -21.98
N ASN A 20 6.44 -41.48 -21.07
CA ASN A 20 6.46 -40.74 -19.82
C ASN A 20 6.67 -39.26 -20.18
N LEU A 21 5.58 -38.54 -20.44
CA LEU A 21 5.60 -37.10 -20.66
C LEU A 21 5.94 -36.45 -19.31
N THR A 22 7.20 -36.10 -19.11
CA THR A 22 7.57 -35.12 -18.09
C THR A 22 6.85 -33.82 -18.44
N PRO A 23 6.05 -33.23 -17.54
CA PRO A 23 5.55 -31.88 -17.75
C PRO A 23 6.76 -30.97 -17.94
N THR A 24 6.87 -30.34 -19.11
CA THR A 24 7.78 -29.21 -19.28
C THR A 24 7.30 -28.13 -18.33
N GLU A 25 8.02 -27.93 -17.23
CA GLU A 25 7.79 -26.83 -16.31
C GLU A 25 7.82 -25.53 -17.12
N ALA A 26 6.70 -24.81 -17.16
CA ALA A 26 6.65 -23.50 -17.77
C ALA A 26 7.75 -22.64 -17.13
N PRO A 27 8.50 -21.83 -17.89
CA PRO A 27 9.51 -20.96 -17.31
C PRO A 27 8.87 -20.14 -16.19
N ALA A 28 9.47 -20.19 -15.00
CA ALA A 28 9.00 -19.45 -13.85
C ALA A 28 8.79 -17.98 -14.25
N PRO A 29 7.68 -17.33 -13.81
CA PRO A 29 7.50 -15.91 -14.01
C PRO A 29 8.77 -15.17 -13.57
N PRO A 30 9.22 -14.13 -14.30
CA PRO A 30 10.34 -13.33 -13.84
C PRO A 30 10.08 -12.88 -12.40
N PRO A 31 11.11 -12.79 -11.54
CA PRO A 31 10.96 -12.31 -10.18
C PRO A 31 10.18 -11.00 -10.21
N ALA A 32 9.13 -10.89 -9.37
CA ALA A 32 8.39 -9.65 -9.23
C ALA A 32 9.41 -8.52 -8.97
N ALA A 33 9.40 -7.50 -9.82
CA ALA A 33 10.27 -6.34 -9.65
C ALA A 33 10.04 -5.77 -8.24
N ASP A 34 11.12 -5.43 -7.53
CA ASP A 34 11.00 -4.83 -6.21
C ASP A 34 10.19 -3.53 -6.34
N PRO A 35 8.98 -3.44 -5.76
CA PRO A 35 8.15 -2.24 -5.85
C PRO A 35 8.80 -1.00 -5.19
N CYS A 36 9.91 -1.20 -4.47
CA CYS A 36 10.73 -0.15 -3.89
C CYS A 36 11.97 0.22 -4.71
N ALA A 37 12.30 -0.53 -5.76
CA ALA A 37 13.40 -0.17 -6.65
C ALA A 37 13.06 1.14 -7.38
N GLY A 38 13.70 2.24 -6.97
CA GLY A 38 13.52 3.58 -7.54
C GLY A 38 12.58 4.51 -6.78
N ILE A 39 12.12 4.13 -5.58
CA ILE A 39 11.46 5.06 -4.65
C ILE A 39 12.52 5.64 -3.73
N GLY A 40 12.87 6.91 -3.92
CA GLY A 40 13.86 7.62 -3.11
C GLY A 40 15.31 7.13 -3.29
N GLY A 41 16.27 7.79 -2.63
CA GLY A 41 17.68 7.43 -2.63
C GLY A 41 17.96 6.07 -1.98
N ASP A 42 17.19 5.70 -0.96
CA ASP A 42 17.40 4.49 -0.13
C ASP A 42 16.29 3.42 -0.27
N GLY A 43 15.28 3.62 -1.12
CA GLY A 43 14.12 2.71 -1.26
C GLY A 43 12.94 3.08 -0.34
N CYS A 44 11.93 2.20 -0.23
CA CYS A 44 10.84 2.40 0.74
C CYS A 44 11.30 2.02 2.15
N LYS A 45 11.84 2.98 2.90
CA LYS A 45 12.24 2.75 4.27
C LYS A 45 11.03 2.52 5.17
N PHE A 46 9.97 3.30 4.99
CA PHE A 46 8.76 3.21 5.81
C PHE A 46 7.75 2.19 5.28
N LYS A 47 7.22 1.40 6.22
CA LYS A 47 6.08 0.49 6.02
C LYS A 47 5.03 0.73 7.10
N VAL A 48 3.77 0.47 6.77
CA VAL A 48 2.72 0.46 7.79
C VAL A 48 2.95 -0.73 8.71
N ARG A 49 3.13 -0.44 10.00
CA ARG A 49 3.27 -1.45 11.06
C ARG A 49 1.93 -1.75 11.71
N ASN A 50 1.14 -0.71 11.99
CA ASN A 50 -0.17 -0.83 12.62
C ASN A 50 -1.17 0.13 11.99
N GLY A 51 -2.45 -0.27 12.00
CA GLY A 51 -3.55 0.52 11.43
C GLY A 51 -3.94 0.09 10.00
N PRO A 52 -4.85 0.83 9.35
CA PRO A 52 -5.46 2.05 9.85
C PRO A 52 -6.48 1.71 10.94
N LYS A 53 -6.53 2.52 11.99
CA LYS A 53 -7.62 2.53 12.96
C LYS A 53 -8.42 3.79 12.78
N PHE A 54 -9.70 3.71 13.07
CA PHE A 54 -10.60 4.83 12.90
C PHE A 54 -11.39 5.10 14.17
N GLY A 55 -11.70 6.38 14.40
CA GLY A 55 -12.50 6.86 15.51
C GLY A 55 -13.54 7.88 15.03
N GLY A 56 -14.67 7.92 15.73
CA GLY A 56 -15.71 8.92 15.50
C GLY A 56 -15.25 10.31 15.96
N ASN A 57 -15.51 11.31 15.12
CA ASN A 57 -15.33 12.73 15.43
C ASN A 57 -16.48 13.59 14.87
N GLY A 58 -17.62 12.97 14.53
CA GLY A 58 -18.76 13.63 13.89
C GLY A 58 -18.68 13.72 12.37
N GLY A 59 -17.61 13.23 11.74
CA GLY A 59 -17.49 13.12 10.28
C GLY A 59 -17.39 14.47 9.55
N GLN A 60 -17.10 15.55 10.27
CA GLN A 60 -16.98 16.91 9.71
C GLN A 60 -15.53 17.33 9.45
N GLU A 61 -14.57 16.50 9.84
CA GLU A 61 -13.15 16.70 9.56
C GLU A 61 -12.44 15.35 9.49
N ILE A 62 -11.34 15.31 8.74
CA ILE A 62 -10.32 14.31 9.03
C ILE A 62 -9.40 14.87 10.12
N LYS A 63 -9.04 14.01 11.06
CA LYS A 63 -8.00 14.22 12.05
C LYS A 63 -7.01 13.06 11.93
N LEU A 64 -5.85 13.34 11.39
CA LEU A 64 -4.75 12.38 11.23
C LEU A 64 -3.91 12.39 12.51
N GLN A 65 -3.71 11.21 13.11
CA GLN A 65 -2.75 10.99 14.19
C GLN A 65 -1.80 9.87 13.75
N LEU A 66 -0.60 10.23 13.29
CA LEU A 66 0.33 9.26 12.72
C LEU A 66 1.53 9.05 13.66
N GLY A 67 1.93 7.79 13.80
CA GLY A 67 3.19 7.42 14.44
C GLY A 67 4.27 7.20 13.40
N PHE A 68 5.40 7.88 13.51
CA PHE A 68 6.62 7.61 12.75
C PHE A 68 7.67 7.09 13.71
N ILE A 69 8.07 5.83 13.54
CA ILE A 69 8.97 5.13 14.46
C ILE A 69 10.11 4.44 13.73
N HIS A 70 11.11 4.02 14.49
CA HIS A 70 12.11 3.06 14.05
C HIS A 70 12.17 1.93 15.07
N SER A 71 11.62 0.77 14.73
CA SER A 71 11.57 -0.34 15.70
C SER A 71 12.90 -1.07 15.89
N GLY A 72 13.77 -1.05 14.88
CA GLY A 72 15.15 -1.53 14.97
C GLY A 72 16.08 -0.74 15.93
N VAL A 73 15.62 0.35 16.54
CA VAL A 73 16.37 1.06 17.62
C VAL A 73 15.60 0.98 18.94
N GLU A 74 16.34 0.97 20.04
CA GLU A 74 15.85 0.76 21.42
C GLU A 74 14.45 1.33 21.67
N GLY A 75 13.46 0.45 21.82
CA GLY A 75 12.09 0.81 22.21
C GLY A 75 11.21 1.46 21.14
N GLY A 76 11.62 1.50 19.86
CA GLY A 76 10.78 2.05 18.80
C GLY A 76 10.76 3.59 18.78
N GLN A 77 11.94 4.21 18.77
CA GLN A 77 12.11 5.66 18.89
C GLN A 77 11.31 6.42 17.83
N ALA A 78 10.56 7.44 18.27
CA ALA A 78 9.88 8.38 17.39
C ALA A 78 10.87 9.11 16.46
N GLN A 79 10.55 9.14 15.17
CA GLN A 79 11.32 9.74 14.11
C GLN A 79 10.72 11.09 13.70
N GLY A 80 11.57 12.11 13.57
CA GLY A 80 11.15 13.47 13.24
C GLY A 80 11.37 13.84 11.79
N SER A 81 10.77 14.96 11.39
CA SER A 81 10.91 15.59 10.06
C SER A 81 10.25 14.86 8.90
N TYR A 82 9.55 13.73 9.14
CA TYR A 82 8.77 13.02 8.13
C TYR A 82 7.39 13.63 7.98
N PHE A 83 6.84 13.53 6.78
CA PHE A 83 5.50 14.00 6.47
C PHE A 83 4.85 13.10 5.43
N ILE A 84 3.64 13.44 5.01
CA ILE A 84 2.86 12.61 4.11
C ILE A 84 2.28 13.41 2.97
N VAL A 85 2.06 12.72 1.86
CA VAL A 85 1.02 13.11 0.93
C VAL A 85 -0.20 12.26 1.21
N LEU A 86 -1.36 12.90 1.20
CA LEU A 86 -2.65 12.23 1.26
C LEU A 86 -3.48 12.65 0.06
N GLU A 87 -4.03 11.67 -0.63
CA GLU A 87 -5.00 11.84 -1.69
C GLU A 87 -6.34 11.27 -1.27
N LYS A 88 -7.43 11.93 -1.65
CA LYS A 88 -8.78 11.40 -1.56
C LYS A 88 -9.38 11.32 -2.95
N ASP A 89 -9.86 10.15 -3.34
CA ASP A 89 -10.47 9.92 -4.67
C ASP A 89 -9.56 10.41 -5.83
N GLY A 90 -8.23 10.28 -5.66
CA GLY A 90 -7.21 10.70 -6.63
C GLY A 90 -6.83 12.19 -6.60
N ALA A 91 -7.44 13.01 -5.74
CA ALA A 91 -7.07 14.42 -5.55
C ALA A 91 -6.18 14.60 -4.32
N ARG A 92 -5.01 15.21 -4.50
CA ARG A 92 -4.09 15.55 -3.40
C ARG A 92 -4.71 16.58 -2.46
N LEU A 93 -4.72 16.27 -1.17
CA LEU A 93 -5.22 17.14 -0.13
C LEU A 93 -4.18 18.22 0.24
N PRO A 94 -4.63 19.41 0.70
CA PRO A 94 -3.77 20.57 0.92
C PRO A 94 -3.01 20.51 2.26
N ILE A 95 -2.30 19.41 2.50
CA ILE A 95 -1.42 19.26 3.67
C ILE A 95 -0.05 19.86 3.28
N GLY A 96 0.39 20.88 4.01
CA GLY A 96 1.65 21.56 3.74
C GLY A 96 2.87 20.74 4.15
N ASP A 97 3.96 20.85 3.39
CA ASP A 97 5.24 20.17 3.64
C ASP A 97 5.92 20.61 4.96
N ASN A 98 5.43 21.69 5.59
CA ASN A 98 5.89 22.16 6.90
C ASN A 98 5.23 21.40 8.07
N VAL A 99 4.21 20.59 7.82
CA VAL A 99 3.57 19.74 8.83
C VAL A 99 4.38 18.45 8.93
N ARG A 100 5.13 18.28 10.03
CA ARG A 100 6.14 17.23 10.16
C ARG A 100 6.06 16.51 11.49
N SER A 101 6.51 15.26 11.49
CA SER A 101 6.62 14.46 12.70
C SER A 101 7.68 15.02 13.65
N VAL A 102 7.50 14.77 14.94
CA VAL A 102 8.43 15.17 16.01
C VAL A 102 9.31 14.00 16.40
N ALA A 103 10.62 14.23 16.54
CA ALA A 103 11.56 13.19 16.97
C ALA A 103 11.48 12.94 18.48
N LYS A 104 11.80 11.72 18.91
CA LYS A 104 11.98 11.27 20.31
C LYS A 104 10.73 11.29 21.20
N GLU A 105 9.76 12.16 20.92
CA GLU A 105 8.55 12.31 21.70
C GLU A 105 7.32 11.76 20.97
N LYS A 106 6.37 11.22 21.74
CA LYS A 106 5.05 10.84 21.26
C LYS A 106 4.00 11.44 22.18
N GLN A 107 2.91 11.89 21.58
CA GLN A 107 1.69 12.26 22.27
C GLN A 107 0.79 11.04 22.42
N SER A 108 -0.04 11.01 23.47
CA SER A 108 -1.05 9.98 23.66
C SER A 108 -2.30 10.30 22.86
N GLY A 109 -2.76 9.36 22.04
CA GLY A 109 -4.03 9.42 21.32
C GLY A 109 -4.97 8.30 21.75
N THR A 110 -6.27 8.45 21.45
CA THR A 110 -7.30 7.46 21.82
C THR A 110 -7.16 6.14 21.05
N LEU A 111 -6.56 6.17 19.85
CA LEU A 111 -6.33 4.99 19.01
C LEU A 111 -4.89 4.45 19.09
N GLY A 112 -3.98 5.24 19.64
CA GLY A 112 -2.57 4.91 19.84
C GLY A 112 -1.70 6.18 20.01
N PRO A 113 -0.43 6.03 20.42
CA PRO A 113 0.52 7.14 20.43
C PRO A 113 0.80 7.67 19.02
N TYR A 114 1.09 8.96 18.91
CA TYR A 114 1.41 9.61 17.64
C TYR A 114 2.46 10.69 17.83
N ASN A 115 3.18 11.05 16.78
CA ASN A 115 4.13 12.17 16.77
C ASN A 115 3.96 13.07 15.54
N TYR A 116 2.88 12.87 14.79
CA TYR A 116 2.40 13.71 13.71
C TYR A 116 0.89 13.89 13.88
N GLU A 117 0.40 15.12 13.81
CA GLU A 117 -1.03 15.41 13.84
C GLU A 117 -1.39 16.49 12.81
N TYR A 118 -2.50 16.29 12.11
CA TYR A 118 -3.05 17.29 11.20
C TYR A 118 -4.56 17.10 11.02
N SER A 119 -5.31 18.19 10.85
CA SER A 119 -6.74 18.15 10.58
C SER A 119 -7.12 18.96 9.35
N LEU A 120 -8.13 18.48 8.61
CA LEU A 120 -8.77 19.19 7.51
C LEU A 120 -10.28 19.12 7.66
N GLY A 121 -10.95 20.26 7.56
CA GLY A 121 -12.42 20.31 7.54
C GLY A 121 -12.99 19.80 6.23
N VAL A 122 -14.25 19.34 6.23
CA VAL A 122 -14.95 18.83 5.03
C VAL A 122 -14.91 19.78 3.84
N SER A 123 -14.91 21.10 4.06
CA SER A 123 -14.82 22.10 2.97
C SER A 123 -13.52 22.04 2.16
N GLN A 124 -12.50 21.36 2.68
CA GLN A 124 -11.21 21.15 2.03
C GLN A 124 -11.10 19.77 1.38
N LEU A 125 -12.14 18.94 1.50
CA LEU A 125 -12.15 17.57 1.00
C LEU A 125 -12.97 17.46 -0.30
N PRO A 126 -12.50 16.65 -1.27
CA PRO A 126 -13.30 16.28 -2.43
C PRO A 126 -14.67 15.73 -2.04
N GLY A 127 -15.73 16.32 -2.60
CA GLY A 127 -17.12 15.95 -2.34
C GLY A 127 -17.68 16.44 -1.00
N ASN A 128 -16.95 17.28 -0.25
CA ASN A 128 -17.35 17.79 1.06
C ASN A 128 -17.74 16.68 2.06
N THR A 129 -17.04 15.54 2.00
CA THR A 129 -17.29 14.38 2.85
C THR A 129 -15.97 13.76 3.32
N VAL A 130 -15.98 13.23 4.55
CA VAL A 130 -14.84 12.49 5.10
C VAL A 130 -14.81 11.05 4.61
N ALA A 131 -15.96 10.40 4.45
CA ALA A 131 -16.01 9.02 3.99
C ALA A 131 -15.44 8.89 2.57
N GLY A 132 -14.75 7.78 2.30
CA GLY A 132 -14.24 7.50 0.95
C GLY A 132 -12.86 6.84 0.95
N ASN A 133 -12.27 6.77 -0.24
CA ASN A 133 -11.00 6.10 -0.48
C ASN A 133 -9.85 7.10 -0.43
N TYR A 134 -8.83 6.75 0.33
CA TYR A 134 -7.63 7.53 0.52
C TYR A 134 -6.40 6.75 0.07
N THR A 135 -5.40 7.47 -0.42
CA THR A 135 -4.06 6.94 -0.68
C THR A 135 -3.03 7.84 -0.01
N MET A 136 -2.15 7.24 0.78
CA MET A 136 -1.13 7.92 1.55
C MET A 136 0.26 7.40 1.21
N TRP A 137 1.27 8.26 1.22
CA TRP A 137 2.67 7.85 1.27
C TRP A 137 3.51 8.83 2.06
N VAL A 138 4.65 8.35 2.55
CA VAL A 138 5.59 9.08 3.38
C VAL A 138 6.62 9.80 2.52
N LEU A 139 6.95 11.01 2.94
CA LEU A 139 8.08 11.80 2.46
C LEU A 139 9.06 12.04 3.61
N ASP A 140 10.35 12.02 3.29
CA ASP A 140 11.44 12.27 4.22
C ASP A 140 11.61 13.77 4.57
N GLY A 141 12.65 14.10 5.34
CA GLY A 141 13.00 15.48 5.66
C GLY A 141 13.17 16.39 4.43
N ASN A 142 13.65 15.85 3.33
CA ASN A 142 14.02 16.56 2.10
C ASN A 142 12.88 16.60 1.08
N GLY A 143 11.75 15.94 1.35
CA GLY A 143 10.62 15.83 0.43
C GLY A 143 10.78 14.71 -0.60
N GLU A 144 11.68 13.78 -0.35
CA GLU A 144 11.86 12.57 -1.15
C GLU A 144 10.94 11.46 -0.65
N ARG A 145 10.42 10.65 -1.58
CA ARG A 145 9.46 9.59 -1.25
C ARG A 145 10.14 8.42 -0.57
N ASP A 146 9.58 8.00 0.57
CA ASP A 146 10.21 7.03 1.47
C ASP A 146 9.27 5.86 1.85
N SER A 147 8.10 5.78 1.21
CA SER A 147 7.20 4.61 1.31
C SER A 147 6.50 4.30 -0.02
N GLN A 148 5.92 3.10 -0.11
CA GLN A 148 4.92 2.80 -1.13
C GLN A 148 3.61 3.54 -0.85
N ASN A 149 2.68 3.43 -1.81
CA ASN A 149 1.30 3.87 -1.61
C ASN A 149 0.62 2.94 -0.61
N PHE A 150 -0.09 3.54 0.32
CA PHE A 150 -0.97 2.85 1.25
C PHE A 150 -2.39 3.36 1.06
N SER A 151 -3.26 2.48 0.57
CA SER A 151 -4.66 2.82 0.30
C SER A 151 -5.58 2.27 1.38
N PHE A 152 -6.55 3.06 1.82
CA PHE A 152 -7.53 2.68 2.83
C PHE A 152 -8.86 3.40 2.61
N THR A 153 -9.94 2.83 3.14
CA THR A 153 -11.29 3.42 3.06
C THR A 153 -11.71 3.90 4.44
N VAL A 154 -12.12 5.17 4.55
CA VAL A 154 -12.69 5.73 5.77
C VAL A 154 -14.20 5.51 5.77
N PRO A 155 -14.76 4.80 6.78
CA PRO A 155 -16.21 4.64 6.95
C PRO A 155 -16.93 5.95 7.26
N ASP A 156 -18.25 5.96 7.01
CA ASP A 156 -19.10 7.09 7.36
C ASP A 156 -19.15 7.37 8.87
N GLY A 157 -19.26 8.64 9.25
CA GLY A 157 -19.23 9.10 10.65
C GLY A 157 -17.88 8.98 11.36
N GLN A 158 -16.87 8.40 10.70
CA GLN A 158 -15.49 8.36 11.20
C GLN A 158 -14.68 9.49 10.61
N GLY A 159 -13.67 9.96 11.34
CA GLY A 159 -12.78 11.01 10.86
C GLY A 159 -11.48 11.15 11.65
N LEU A 160 -11.38 10.55 12.84
CA LEU A 160 -10.08 10.30 13.46
C LEU A 160 -9.44 9.09 12.78
N ILE A 161 -8.26 9.25 12.21
CA ILE A 161 -7.51 8.21 11.51
C ILE A 161 -6.16 8.06 12.20
N TRP A 162 -5.81 6.83 12.57
CA TRP A 162 -4.52 6.51 13.17
C TRP A 162 -3.80 5.42 12.39
N ILE A 163 -2.52 5.66 12.07
CA ILE A 163 -1.62 4.75 11.37
C ILE A 163 -0.22 4.88 11.99
N GLU A 164 0.48 3.77 12.20
CA GLU A 164 1.88 3.77 12.60
C GLU A 164 2.76 3.28 11.46
N TRP A 165 3.67 4.14 11.03
CA TRP A 165 4.72 3.94 10.05
C TRP A 165 6.03 3.60 10.76
N ASP A 166 6.74 2.60 10.26
CA ASP A 166 7.99 2.11 10.81
C ASP A 166 9.09 2.01 9.75
N GLN A 167 10.28 2.52 10.07
CA GLN A 167 11.45 2.55 9.18
C GLN A 167 12.45 1.40 9.38
N GLY A 168 12.13 0.39 10.20
CA GLY A 168 12.97 -0.80 10.37
C GLY A 168 12.30 -1.88 11.19
#